data_AF-A0A2H4NZR2-F1
#
_entry.id   AF-A0A2H4NZR2-F1
#
_cell.length_a   1.000
_cell.length_b   1.000
_cell.length_c   1.000
_cell.angle_alpha   90.00
_cell.angle_beta   90.00
_cell.angle_gamma   90.00
#
_symmetry.space_group_name_H-M   'P 1'
#
loop_
_entity.id
_entity.type
_entity.pdbx_description
1 polymer ?
#
loop_
_entity_poly.entity_id
_entity_poly.type
_entity_poly.pdbx_seq_one_letter_code
_entity_poly.pdbx_strand_id
1 'polypeptide(L)'
;MISYKVRDKKSLLNVIIPIFDKYPLLTSKRFNYLKFKTCLLISEDTNLSQMDKLNKINDIKNIKLMDNYISDAWDLIIKNVNLKPSLENPVVFIEDINYNTRQNMMQSSIITTLKTEDIEKIMTKSWLIGFIEAEGSFFLTQKSFNKLVHTFGITQKLDYIVLYSIKLLLNINNTIKNRNTYFKLETTNSKNIENIMKMFMYSNYTTVFLGSHPPPSGGGMGQQSRYEKFWI
;
A
#
# COMPACT_ATOMS: atom_id res chain seq x y z
N MET A 1 24.35 -3.54 3.89
CA MET A 1 22.87 -3.50 4.07
C MET A 1 22.58 -3.02 5.47
N ILE A 2 21.92 -1.88 5.62
CA ILE A 2 21.49 -1.37 6.93
C ILE A 2 20.13 -2.02 7.23
N SER A 3 19.92 -2.51 8.46
CA SER A 3 18.65 -3.14 8.85
C SER A 3 18.18 -2.65 10.22
N TYR A 4 16.94 -2.22 10.30
CA TYR A 4 16.22 -2.01 11.56
C TYR A 4 15.41 -3.27 11.90
N LYS A 5 15.56 -3.78 13.12
CA LYS A 5 14.93 -5.04 13.55
C LYS A 5 14.39 -4.91 14.97
N VAL A 6 13.11 -5.23 15.14
CA VAL A 6 12.48 -5.44 16.45
C VAL A 6 12.33 -6.94 16.65
N ARG A 7 12.87 -7.48 17.74
CA ARG A 7 12.92 -8.93 18.00
C ARG A 7 12.37 -9.32 19.36
N ASP A 8 12.36 -8.41 20.32
CA ASP A 8 11.86 -8.69 21.63
C ASP A 8 10.33 -8.78 21.62
N LYS A 9 9.80 -9.81 22.28
CA LYS A 9 8.38 -10.11 22.29
C LYS A 9 7.54 -8.98 22.88
N LYS A 10 8.06 -8.32 23.91
CA LYS A 10 7.36 -7.23 24.60
C LYS A 10 7.08 -6.06 23.66
N SER A 11 8.07 -5.60 22.90
CA SER A 11 7.88 -4.52 21.92
C SER A 11 7.00 -4.99 20.76
N LEU A 12 7.14 -6.24 20.31
CA LEU A 12 6.26 -6.79 19.28
C LEU A 12 4.78 -6.74 19.72
N LEU A 13 4.47 -7.24 20.92
CA LEU A 13 3.10 -7.31 21.45
C LEU A 13 2.52 -5.95 21.84
N ASN A 14 3.32 -5.10 22.49
CA ASN A 14 2.80 -3.88 23.11
C ASN A 14 2.95 -2.64 22.22
N VAL A 15 3.76 -2.70 21.16
CA VAL A 15 4.01 -1.56 20.27
C VAL A 15 3.67 -1.91 18.82
N ILE A 16 4.31 -2.94 18.25
CA ILE A 16 4.18 -3.25 16.82
C ILE A 16 2.77 -3.74 16.46
N ILE A 17 2.23 -4.73 17.19
CA ILE A 17 0.88 -5.25 16.93
C ILE A 17 -0.19 -4.15 17.06
N PRO A 18 -0.23 -3.34 18.14
CA PRO A 18 -1.21 -2.25 18.25
C PRO A 18 -1.18 -1.23 17.10
N ILE A 19 0.00 -0.92 16.57
CA ILE A 19 0.14 0.00 15.43
C ILE A 19 -0.54 -0.58 14.18
N PHE A 20 -0.24 -1.84 13.83
CA PHE A 20 -0.77 -2.48 12.62
C PHE A 20 -2.19 -3.03 12.76
N ASP A 21 -2.70 -3.14 13.99
CA ASP A 21 -4.12 -3.35 14.26
C ASP A 21 -4.93 -2.05 14.07
N LYS A 22 -4.39 -0.93 14.56
CA LYS A 22 -5.01 0.39 14.38
C LYS A 22 -4.93 0.90 12.94
N TYR A 23 -3.83 0.62 12.25
CA TYR A 23 -3.59 1.01 10.87
C TYR A 23 -3.27 -0.23 10.01
N PRO A 24 -4.30 -0.97 9.56
CA PRO A 24 -4.12 -2.18 8.77
C PRO A 24 -3.32 -1.95 7.48
N LEU A 25 -2.49 -2.93 7.13
CA LEU A 25 -1.74 -2.92 5.87
C LEU A 25 -2.69 -3.09 4.69
N LEU A 26 -2.67 -2.17 3.71
CA LEU A 26 -3.58 -2.22 2.55
C LEU A 26 -3.16 -3.22 1.47
N THR A 27 -1.97 -3.83 1.58
CA THR A 27 -1.43 -4.76 0.59
C THR A 27 -1.51 -6.20 1.07
N SER A 28 -1.16 -7.14 0.20
CA SER A 28 -0.97 -8.56 0.45
C SER A 28 0.00 -8.86 1.61
N LYS A 29 0.84 -7.89 2.01
CA LYS A 29 1.66 -7.98 3.24
C LYS A 29 0.80 -8.17 4.50
N ARG A 30 -0.47 -7.78 4.49
CA ARG A 30 -1.45 -8.03 5.56
C ARG A 30 -1.57 -9.50 5.92
N PHE A 31 -1.56 -10.39 4.93
CA PHE A 31 -1.65 -11.83 5.15
C PHE A 31 -0.50 -12.34 6.05
N ASN A 32 0.74 -11.95 5.71
CA ASN A 32 1.91 -12.33 6.50
C ASN A 32 1.91 -11.68 7.88
N TYR A 33 1.43 -10.43 8.00
CA TYR A 33 1.23 -9.77 9.28
C TYR A 33 0.24 -10.55 10.17
N LEU A 34 -0.91 -10.95 9.64
CA LEU A 34 -1.91 -11.72 10.39
C LEU A 34 -1.35 -13.07 10.84
N LYS A 35 -0.65 -13.80 9.96
CA LYS A 35 0.07 -15.04 10.33
C LYS A 35 1.06 -14.79 11.45
N PHE A 36 1.87 -13.74 11.32
CA PHE A 36 2.87 -13.36 12.33
C PHE A 36 2.21 -13.07 13.69
N LYS A 37 1.15 -12.26 13.69
CA LYS A 37 0.38 -11.92 14.90
C LYS A 37 -0.20 -13.17 15.56
N THR A 38 -0.87 -14.03 14.81
CA THR A 38 -1.49 -15.25 15.35
C THR A 38 -0.44 -16.19 15.95
N CYS A 39 0.68 -16.42 15.26
CA CYS A 39 1.76 -17.24 15.80
C CYS A 39 2.38 -16.63 17.06
N LEU A 40 2.55 -15.30 17.12
CA LEU A 40 3.05 -14.60 18.29
C LEU A 40 2.12 -14.80 19.49
N LEU A 41 0.80 -14.65 19.30
CA LEU A 41 -0.19 -14.87 20.37
C LEU A 41 -0.23 -16.32 20.85
N ILE A 42 -0.19 -17.30 19.94
CA ILE A 42 -0.10 -18.73 20.30
C ILE A 42 1.16 -19.01 21.13
N SER A 43 2.28 -18.36 20.81
CA SER A 43 3.52 -18.58 21.54
C SER A 43 3.43 -18.14 23.01
N GLU A 44 2.59 -17.15 23.31
CA GLU A 44 2.35 -16.61 24.66
C GLU A 44 1.23 -17.32 25.43
N ASP A 45 0.44 -18.18 24.78
CA ASP A 45 -0.69 -18.85 25.43
C ASP A 45 -0.20 -19.83 26.50
N THR A 46 -0.45 -19.55 27.77
CA THR A 46 -0.02 -20.41 28.89
C THR A 46 -0.84 -21.69 29.01
N ASN A 47 -1.99 -21.77 28.33
CA ASN A 47 -2.88 -22.93 28.39
C ASN A 47 -2.49 -24.05 27.41
N LEU A 48 -1.55 -23.78 26.50
CA LEU A 48 -1.10 -24.75 25.50
C LEU A 48 0.24 -25.37 25.88
N SER A 49 0.37 -26.67 25.66
CA SER A 49 1.67 -27.34 25.75
C SER A 49 2.61 -26.83 24.65
N GLN A 50 3.93 -26.97 24.85
CA GLN A 50 4.91 -26.57 23.83
C GLN A 50 4.71 -27.32 22.51
N MET A 51 4.28 -28.58 22.57
CA MET A 51 4.00 -29.38 21.38
C MET A 51 2.77 -28.87 20.64
N ASP A 52 1.69 -28.53 21.36
CA ASP A 52 0.47 -27.99 20.74
C ASP A 52 0.73 -26.63 20.08
N LYS A 53 1.55 -25.78 20.72
CA LYS A 53 1.99 -24.52 20.14
C LYS A 53 2.73 -24.76 18.83
N LEU A 54 3.68 -25.70 18.83
CA LEU A 54 4.48 -26.02 17.65
C LEU A 54 3.60 -26.51 16.49
N ASN A 55 2.67 -27.43 16.76
CA ASN A 55 1.74 -27.96 15.77
C ASN A 55 0.90 -26.84 15.15
N LYS A 56 0.22 -26.03 15.98
CA LYS A 56 -0.61 -24.90 15.50
C LYS A 56 0.19 -23.88 14.68
N ILE A 57 1.40 -23.54 15.13
CA ILE A 57 2.27 -22.59 14.41
C ILE A 57 2.70 -23.16 13.05
N ASN A 58 3.01 -24.46 12.98
CA ASN A 58 3.36 -25.12 11.72
C ASN A 58 2.19 -25.15 10.74
N ASP A 59 0.99 -25.42 11.23
CA ASP A 59 -0.23 -25.39 10.41
C ASP A 59 -0.42 -24.01 9.77
N ILE A 60 -0.35 -22.94 10.58
CA ILE A 60 -0.45 -21.55 10.10
C ILE A 60 0.67 -21.22 9.13
N LYS A 61 1.91 -21.61 9.43
CA LYS A 61 3.08 -21.33 8.61
C LYS A 61 2.92 -21.90 7.19
N ASN A 62 2.30 -23.08 7.06
CA ASN A 62 2.12 -23.78 5.79
C ASN A 62 0.99 -23.21 4.92
N ILE A 63 0.10 -22.35 5.46
CA ILE A 63 -0.94 -21.68 4.67
C ILE A 63 -0.27 -20.79 3.61
N LYS A 64 -0.62 -21.01 2.33
CA LYS A 64 -0.13 -20.23 1.19
C LYS A 64 -1.02 -19.04 0.92
N LEU A 65 -0.41 -17.95 0.46
CA LEU A 65 -1.14 -16.77 -0.03
C LEU A 65 -1.79 -17.13 -1.37
N MET A 66 -3.07 -16.78 -1.52
CA MET A 66 -3.77 -16.89 -2.80
C MET A 66 -3.47 -15.67 -3.67
N ASP A 67 -3.34 -15.84 -4.99
CA ASP A 67 -3.01 -14.75 -5.92
C ASP A 67 -4.05 -13.62 -5.94
N ASN A 68 -5.29 -13.92 -5.60
CA ASN A 68 -6.41 -12.98 -5.55
C ASN A 68 -6.69 -12.42 -4.14
N TYR A 69 -5.78 -12.61 -3.20
CA TYR A 69 -5.94 -12.09 -1.85
C TYR A 69 -6.06 -10.56 -1.86
N ILE A 70 -7.07 -10.05 -1.16
CA ILE A 70 -7.25 -8.63 -0.85
C ILE A 70 -7.22 -8.49 0.67
N SER A 71 -6.52 -7.48 1.18
CA SER A 71 -6.51 -7.20 2.61
C SER A 71 -7.93 -6.90 3.14
N ASP A 72 -8.21 -7.42 4.32
CA ASP A 72 -9.38 -7.09 5.15
C ASP A 72 -9.55 -5.58 5.42
N ALA A 73 -8.51 -4.77 5.24
CA ALA A 73 -8.59 -3.32 5.33
C ALA A 73 -9.54 -2.69 4.28
N TRP A 74 -9.78 -3.39 3.17
CA TRP A 74 -10.67 -2.95 2.10
C TRP A 74 -12.14 -3.28 2.36
N ASP A 75 -12.43 -4.12 3.36
CA ASP A 75 -13.79 -4.61 3.66
C ASP A 75 -14.79 -3.48 3.82
N LEU A 76 -14.42 -2.39 4.52
CA LEU A 76 -15.33 -1.27 4.78
C LEU A 76 -15.81 -0.61 3.48
N ILE A 77 -14.91 -0.50 2.49
CA ILE A 77 -15.23 0.11 1.21
C ILE A 77 -15.97 -0.88 0.32
N ILE A 78 -15.55 -2.15 0.31
CA ILE A 78 -16.16 -3.18 -0.52
C ILE A 78 -17.56 -3.56 -0.04
N LYS A 79 -17.82 -3.56 1.28
CA LYS A 79 -19.15 -3.84 1.85
C LYS A 79 -20.17 -2.74 1.54
N ASN A 80 -19.74 -1.48 1.42
CA ASN A 80 -20.61 -0.39 0.98
C ASN A 80 -21.07 -0.54 -0.50
N VAL A 81 -20.39 -1.38 -1.29
CA VAL A 81 -20.79 -1.76 -2.65
C VAL A 81 -21.85 -2.88 -2.65
N ASN A 82 -21.96 -3.65 -1.57
CA ASN A 82 -22.85 -4.80 -1.42
C ASN A 82 -23.82 -4.64 -0.25
N LEU A 83 -24.83 -3.78 -0.38
CA LEU A 83 -25.99 -3.81 0.52
C LEU A 83 -26.83 -5.07 0.25
N LYS A 84 -26.53 -6.15 0.99
CA LYS A 84 -27.50 -7.03 1.68
C LYS A 84 -26.75 -7.88 2.70
N PRO A 85 -26.79 -7.53 3.99
CA PRO A 85 -26.24 -8.36 5.04
C PRO A 85 -27.26 -9.46 5.36
N SER A 86 -26.94 -10.72 5.07
CA SER A 86 -27.45 -11.81 5.88
C SER A 86 -26.46 -12.02 7.02
N LEU A 87 -26.91 -11.67 8.22
CA LEU A 87 -26.22 -11.88 9.49
C LEU A 87 -25.91 -13.37 9.72
N GLU A 88 -24.97 -13.57 10.65
CA GLU A 88 -24.47 -14.85 11.20
C GLU A 88 -23.34 -15.51 10.40
N ASN A 89 -22.10 -15.06 10.66
CA ASN A 89 -20.92 -15.89 10.97
C ASN A 89 -19.62 -15.07 10.82
N PRO A 90 -18.95 -14.66 11.92
CA PRO A 90 -17.60 -14.17 11.84
C PRO A 90 -16.69 -15.40 11.65
N VAL A 91 -15.85 -15.37 10.62
CA VAL A 91 -14.97 -16.47 10.15
C VAL A 91 -15.65 -17.43 9.16
N VAL A 92 -15.66 -17.04 7.88
CA VAL A 92 -15.83 -17.99 6.77
C VAL A 92 -14.44 -18.39 6.30
N PHE A 93 -13.98 -19.58 6.69
CA PHE A 93 -12.93 -20.29 5.97
C PHE A 93 -13.52 -20.70 4.62
N ILE A 94 -12.93 -20.19 3.54
CA ILE A 94 -13.39 -20.48 2.19
C ILE A 94 -12.84 -21.85 1.79
N GLU A 95 -13.55 -22.90 2.15
CA GLU A 95 -13.56 -24.15 1.39
C GLU A 95 -14.85 -24.12 0.54
N ASP A 96 -14.73 -24.52 -0.73
CA ASP A 96 -15.85 -24.76 -1.68
C ASP A 96 -16.49 -23.58 -2.44
N ILE A 97 -15.69 -22.84 -3.22
CA ILE A 97 -16.21 -22.23 -4.46
C ILE A 97 -15.21 -22.48 -5.59
N ASN A 98 -15.58 -23.26 -6.59
CA ASN A 98 -14.84 -23.50 -7.83
C ASN A 98 -14.26 -22.17 -8.40
N TYR A 99 -12.95 -21.99 -8.23
CA TYR A 99 -12.25 -20.69 -8.20
C TYR A 99 -11.89 -20.09 -9.56
N ASN A 100 -12.06 -20.83 -10.66
CA ASN A 100 -11.54 -20.41 -11.97
C ASN A 100 -12.46 -19.45 -12.74
N THR A 101 -13.76 -19.41 -12.43
CA THR A 101 -14.73 -18.60 -13.22
C THR A 101 -15.03 -17.23 -12.59
N ARG A 102 -14.62 -16.95 -11.35
CA ARG A 102 -14.81 -15.63 -10.69
C ARG A 102 -13.69 -14.61 -10.97
N GLN A 103 -12.51 -15.05 -11.40
CA GLN A 103 -11.27 -14.26 -11.41
C GLN A 103 -11.29 -13.02 -12.32
N ASN A 104 -12.03 -13.04 -13.43
CA ASN A 104 -12.06 -11.91 -14.37
C ASN A 104 -13.29 -10.97 -14.20
N MET A 105 -14.38 -11.43 -13.57
CA MET A 105 -15.62 -10.65 -13.45
C MET A 105 -15.80 -9.97 -12.09
N MET A 106 -15.27 -10.55 -11.00
CA MET A 106 -15.50 -10.01 -9.66
C MET A 106 -14.52 -8.90 -9.26
N GLN A 107 -13.26 -8.99 -9.71
CA GLN A 107 -12.26 -7.93 -9.45
C GLN A 107 -12.52 -6.69 -10.32
N SER A 108 -13.03 -6.85 -11.54
CA SER A 108 -13.37 -5.72 -12.42
C SER A 108 -14.59 -4.93 -11.89
N SER A 109 -15.67 -5.62 -11.52
CA SER A 109 -16.91 -4.99 -11.03
C SER A 109 -16.78 -4.26 -9.69
N ILE A 110 -16.06 -4.86 -8.72
CA ILE A 110 -15.80 -4.20 -7.43
C ILE A 110 -14.95 -2.95 -7.63
N ILE A 111 -13.89 -3.07 -8.43
CA ILE A 111 -12.95 -1.97 -8.66
C ILE A 111 -13.57 -0.82 -9.44
N THR A 112 -14.43 -1.10 -10.43
CA THR A 112 -15.15 -0.05 -11.17
C THR A 112 -16.11 0.76 -10.29
N THR A 113 -16.45 0.27 -9.10
CA THR A 113 -17.40 0.92 -8.19
C THR A 113 -16.70 1.70 -7.07
N LEU A 114 -15.37 1.65 -6.99
CA LEU A 114 -14.62 2.39 -5.98
C LEU A 114 -14.75 3.90 -6.20
N LYS A 115 -15.13 4.61 -5.15
CA LYS A 115 -15.21 6.07 -5.11
C LYS A 115 -14.00 6.65 -4.39
N THR A 116 -13.49 7.77 -4.87
CA THR A 116 -12.33 8.46 -4.29
C THR A 116 -12.57 8.79 -2.82
N GLU A 117 -13.78 9.26 -2.46
CA GLU A 117 -14.14 9.64 -1.10
C GLU A 117 -14.10 8.46 -0.12
N ASP A 118 -14.38 7.24 -0.60
CA ASP A 118 -14.28 6.04 0.22
C ASP A 118 -12.83 5.58 0.35
N ILE A 119 -12.05 5.63 -0.74
CA ILE A 119 -10.63 5.30 -0.74
C ILE A 119 -9.87 6.17 0.27
N GLU A 120 -10.13 7.47 0.32
CA GLU A 120 -9.47 8.42 1.22
C GLU A 120 -9.66 8.07 2.71
N LYS A 121 -10.71 7.32 3.06
CA LYS A 121 -10.97 6.88 4.45
C LYS A 121 -9.96 5.84 4.93
N ILE A 122 -9.37 5.04 4.02
CA ILE A 122 -8.39 4.00 4.38
C ILE A 122 -6.99 4.30 3.83
N MET A 123 -6.90 4.87 2.63
CA MET A 123 -5.65 5.24 1.96
C MET A 123 -5.39 6.73 2.20
N THR A 124 -4.95 7.05 3.41
CA THR A 124 -4.64 8.43 3.78
C THR A 124 -3.51 9.01 2.92
N LYS A 125 -3.46 10.35 2.80
CA LYS A 125 -2.36 11.05 2.13
C LYS A 125 -1.00 10.61 2.64
N SER A 126 -0.83 10.47 3.96
CA SER A 126 0.43 10.02 4.58
C SER A 126 0.80 8.59 4.18
N TRP A 127 -0.17 7.67 4.12
CA TRP A 127 0.07 6.31 3.67
C TRP A 127 0.52 6.29 2.20
N LEU A 128 -0.19 7.04 1.34
CA LEU A 128 0.11 7.12 -0.09
C LEU A 128 1.53 7.65 -0.34
N ILE A 129 1.93 8.69 0.39
CA ILE A 129 3.28 9.27 0.28
C ILE A 129 4.35 8.25 0.69
N GLY A 130 4.19 7.61 1.85
CA GLY A 130 5.17 6.61 2.31
C GLY A 130 5.25 5.39 1.40
N PHE A 131 4.12 4.99 0.80
CA PHE A 131 4.11 3.90 -0.18
C PHE A 131 4.82 4.28 -1.48
N ILE A 132 4.62 5.50 -1.98
CA ILE A 132 5.32 6.01 -3.17
C ILE A 132 6.82 6.20 -2.90
N GLU A 133 7.21 6.61 -1.69
CA GLU A 133 8.63 6.71 -1.33
C GLU A 133 9.34 5.35 -1.40
N ALA A 134 8.64 4.28 -1.02
CA ALA A 134 9.21 2.93 -1.01
C ALA A 134 9.14 2.21 -2.37
N GLU A 135 8.05 2.38 -3.14
CA GLU A 135 7.75 1.56 -4.33
C GLU A 135 7.60 2.39 -5.63
N GLY A 136 7.50 3.71 -5.52
CA GLY A 136 7.37 4.62 -6.64
C GLY A 136 8.71 4.99 -7.29
N SER A 137 8.64 5.50 -8.50
CA SER A 137 9.80 5.91 -9.28
C SER A 137 9.52 7.17 -10.09
N PHE A 138 10.43 8.12 -9.99
CA PHE A 138 10.46 9.35 -10.78
C PHE A 138 11.70 9.29 -11.68
N PHE A 139 11.52 9.48 -12.98
CA PHE A 139 12.60 9.39 -13.96
C PHE A 139 12.28 10.13 -15.25
N LEU A 140 13.29 10.40 -16.07
CA LEU A 140 13.13 10.97 -17.40
C LEU A 140 12.95 9.88 -18.45
N THR A 141 12.11 10.14 -19.45
CA THR A 141 11.90 9.24 -20.60
C THR A 141 12.14 9.99 -21.90
N GLN A 142 13.02 9.44 -22.75
CA GLN A 142 13.19 9.92 -24.12
C GLN A 142 12.02 9.47 -24.99
N LYS A 143 11.21 10.40 -25.50
CA LYS A 143 10.08 10.12 -26.40
C LYS A 143 10.45 10.23 -27.89
N SER A 144 11.44 11.06 -28.22
CA SER A 144 12.04 11.21 -29.55
C SER A 144 13.42 11.85 -29.39
N PHE A 145 14.24 11.95 -30.45
CA PHE A 145 15.61 12.49 -30.39
C PHE A 145 15.72 13.83 -29.63
N ASN A 146 14.75 14.74 -29.79
CA ASN A 146 14.76 16.08 -29.16
C ASN A 146 13.73 16.23 -28.02
N LYS A 147 13.19 15.14 -27.47
CA LYS A 147 12.13 15.22 -26.46
C LYS A 147 12.37 14.28 -25.28
N LEU A 148 12.76 14.86 -24.16
CA LEU A 148 12.72 14.26 -22.83
C LEU A 148 11.45 14.69 -22.11
N VAL A 149 10.82 13.77 -21.38
CA VAL A 149 9.66 14.05 -20.54
C VAL A 149 9.83 13.44 -19.15
N HIS A 150 9.23 14.07 -18.15
CA HIS A 150 9.14 13.51 -16.80
C HIS A 150 8.15 12.35 -16.77
N THR A 151 8.52 11.32 -16.03
CA THR A 151 7.74 10.09 -15.87
C THR A 151 7.62 9.76 -14.40
N PHE A 152 6.40 9.43 -14.00
CA PHE A 152 6.12 8.74 -12.74
C PHE A 152 5.67 7.33 -13.03
N GLY A 153 6.22 6.36 -12.31
CA GLY A 153 5.85 4.95 -12.40
C GLY A 153 5.78 4.30 -11.03
N ILE A 154 4.86 3.34 -10.88
CA ILE A 154 4.76 2.45 -9.72
C ILE A 154 4.32 1.07 -10.18
N THR A 155 4.89 0.03 -9.57
CA THR A 155 4.61 -1.37 -9.89
C THR A 155 4.18 -2.15 -8.67
N GLN A 156 3.39 -3.20 -8.87
CA GLN A 156 3.00 -4.11 -7.79
C GLN A 156 2.66 -5.49 -8.33
N LYS A 157 2.98 -6.56 -7.60
CA LYS A 157 2.79 -7.94 -8.08
C LYS A 157 1.34 -8.41 -7.97
N LEU A 158 0.77 -8.36 -6.76
CA LEU A 158 -0.55 -8.93 -6.45
C LEU A 158 -1.62 -7.85 -6.28
N ASP A 159 -1.24 -6.68 -5.76
CA ASP A 159 -2.19 -5.69 -5.24
C ASP A 159 -2.70 -4.71 -6.31
N TYR A 160 -3.46 -5.21 -7.29
CA TYR A 160 -4.06 -4.37 -8.33
C TYR A 160 -5.01 -3.30 -7.75
N ILE A 161 -5.79 -3.63 -6.71
CA ILE A 161 -6.70 -2.69 -6.03
C ILE A 161 -5.95 -1.48 -5.44
N VAL A 162 -4.73 -1.69 -4.95
CA VAL A 162 -3.86 -0.61 -4.44
C VAL A 162 -3.46 0.30 -5.60
N LEU A 163 -2.96 -0.25 -6.71
CA LEU A 163 -2.59 0.56 -7.88
C LEU A 163 -3.78 1.30 -8.48
N TYR A 164 -4.96 0.69 -8.52
CA TYR A 164 -6.18 1.34 -9.00
C TYR A 164 -6.61 2.49 -8.10
N SER A 165 -6.52 2.30 -6.79
CA SER A 165 -6.83 3.37 -5.83
C SER A 165 -5.85 4.54 -5.95
N ILE A 166 -4.55 4.26 -6.11
CA ILE A 166 -3.52 5.26 -6.39
C ILE A 166 -3.82 6.01 -7.70
N LYS A 167 -4.23 5.28 -8.75
CA LYS A 167 -4.63 5.88 -10.03
C LYS A 167 -5.75 6.91 -9.83
N LEU A 168 -6.78 6.57 -9.05
CA LEU A 168 -7.90 7.47 -8.76
C LEU A 168 -7.46 8.69 -7.93
N LEU A 169 -6.75 8.48 -6.81
CA LEU A 169 -6.28 9.56 -5.93
C LEU A 169 -5.35 10.55 -6.63
N LEU A 170 -4.48 10.06 -7.52
CA LEU A 170 -3.54 10.89 -8.29
C LEU A 170 -4.14 11.44 -9.58
N ASN A 171 -5.40 11.11 -9.88
CA ASN A 171 -6.07 11.46 -11.12
C ASN A 171 -5.25 11.08 -12.37
N ILE A 172 -4.70 9.86 -12.38
CA ILE A 172 -3.90 9.33 -13.50
C ILE A 172 -4.83 8.67 -14.52
N ASN A 173 -4.96 9.29 -15.69
CA ASN A 173 -5.84 8.75 -16.73
C ASN A 173 -5.32 7.45 -17.37
N ASN A 174 -4.01 7.20 -17.34
CA ASN A 174 -3.38 6.02 -17.95
C ASN A 174 -3.95 4.70 -17.42
N THR A 175 -4.14 3.72 -18.31
CA THR A 175 -4.54 2.36 -17.91
C THR A 175 -3.42 1.66 -17.16
N ILE A 176 -3.78 0.84 -16.17
CA ILE A 176 -2.82 -0.04 -15.49
C ILE A 176 -2.47 -1.17 -16.45
N LYS A 177 -1.19 -1.31 -16.76
CA LYS A 177 -0.69 -2.37 -17.65
C LYS A 177 -0.49 -3.64 -16.83
N ASN A 178 -1.07 -4.74 -17.29
CA ASN A 178 -0.78 -6.08 -16.77
C ASN A 178 0.48 -6.62 -17.48
N ARG A 179 1.52 -6.94 -16.71
CA ARG A 179 2.68 -7.73 -17.16
C ARG A 179 2.59 -9.09 -16.49
N ASN A 180 3.17 -10.11 -17.12
CA ASN A 180 3.08 -11.51 -16.67
C ASN A 180 3.36 -11.72 -15.17
N THR A 181 4.20 -10.88 -14.54
CA THR A 181 4.60 -11.02 -13.14
C THR A 181 4.23 -9.82 -12.25
N TYR A 182 3.71 -8.74 -12.83
CA TYR A 182 3.36 -7.53 -12.08
C TYR A 182 2.43 -6.59 -12.86
N PHE A 183 1.71 -5.76 -12.13
CA PHE A 183 0.96 -4.63 -12.65
C PHE A 183 1.79 -3.35 -12.62
N LYS A 184 1.59 -2.48 -13.61
CA LYS A 184 2.33 -1.23 -13.77
C LYS A 184 1.39 -0.07 -14.04
N LEU A 185 1.45 0.96 -13.20
CA LEU A 185 0.85 2.27 -13.44
C LEU A 185 1.98 3.25 -13.78
N GLU A 186 1.86 3.93 -14.92
CA GLU A 186 2.88 4.87 -15.38
C GLU A 186 2.23 6.02 -16.13
N THR A 187 2.73 7.23 -15.93
CA THR A 187 2.29 8.41 -16.67
C THR A 187 3.45 9.29 -17.11
N THR A 188 3.30 9.83 -18.31
CA THR A 188 4.18 10.87 -18.90
C THR A 188 3.37 12.13 -19.26
N ASN A 189 2.10 12.17 -18.85
CA ASN A 189 1.21 13.30 -19.10
C ASN A 189 1.56 14.42 -18.12
N SER A 190 1.92 15.59 -18.64
CA SER A 190 2.35 16.73 -17.83
C SER A 190 1.32 17.17 -16.79
N LYS A 191 0.03 17.07 -17.09
CA LYS A 191 -1.04 17.42 -16.14
C LYS A 191 -1.10 16.44 -14.97
N ASN A 192 -0.97 15.14 -15.25
CA ASN A 192 -0.92 14.13 -14.19
C ASN A 192 0.33 14.33 -13.33
N ILE A 193 1.49 14.62 -13.95
CA ILE A 193 2.73 14.93 -13.22
C ILE A 193 2.54 16.16 -12.32
N GLU A 194 1.92 17.23 -12.82
CA GLU A 194 1.62 18.43 -12.02
C GLU A 194 0.74 18.10 -10.81
N ASN A 195 -0.29 17.25 -10.99
CA ASN A 195 -1.15 16.81 -9.88
C ASN A 195 -0.37 16.01 -8.83
N ILE A 196 0.50 15.10 -9.29
CA ILE A 196 1.36 14.30 -8.41
C ILE A 196 2.31 15.22 -7.63
N MET A 197 2.94 16.20 -8.29
CA MET A 197 3.82 17.17 -7.62
C MET A 197 3.08 17.95 -6.53
N LYS A 198 1.87 18.44 -6.84
CA LYS A 198 1.03 19.15 -5.85
C LYS A 198 0.70 18.30 -4.64
N MET A 199 0.59 16.98 -4.80
CA MET A 199 0.36 16.09 -3.67
C MET A 199 1.53 16.07 -2.68
N PHE A 200 2.77 16.14 -3.17
CA PHE A 200 4.00 16.13 -2.36
C PHE A 200 4.43 17.51 -1.85
N MET A 201 3.66 18.56 -2.13
CA MET A 201 3.94 19.91 -1.68
C MET A 201 2.92 20.37 -0.63
N TYR A 202 3.42 21.06 0.39
CA TYR A 202 2.61 21.87 1.29
C TYR A 202 2.17 23.16 0.58
N SER A 203 1.18 23.85 1.14
CA SER A 203 0.66 25.12 0.60
C SER A 203 1.71 26.24 0.54
N ASN A 204 2.76 26.15 1.36
CA ASN A 204 3.91 27.05 1.37
C ASN A 204 5.05 26.58 0.46
N TYR A 205 4.80 25.63 -0.45
CA TYR A 205 5.77 25.07 -1.39
C TYR A 205 6.95 24.32 -0.74
N THR A 206 6.86 23.97 0.55
CA THR A 206 7.78 22.99 1.14
C THR A 206 7.35 21.58 0.78
N THR A 207 8.31 20.66 0.81
CA THR A 207 8.11 19.25 0.45
C THR A 207 7.70 18.42 1.65
N VAL A 208 6.83 17.43 1.44
CA VAL A 208 6.44 16.46 2.48
C VAL A 208 7.57 15.45 2.75
N PHE A 209 8.54 15.31 1.84
CA PHE A 209 9.71 14.48 2.06
C PHE A 209 10.69 15.14 3.03
N LEU A 210 10.53 14.89 4.33
CA LEU A 210 11.34 15.54 5.38
C LEU A 210 12.85 15.23 5.26
N GLY A 211 13.23 14.11 4.64
CA GLY A 211 14.63 13.77 4.34
C GLY A 211 15.31 14.66 3.29
N SER A 212 14.56 15.54 2.63
CA SER A 212 15.09 16.46 1.60
C SER A 212 15.33 17.88 2.08
N HIS A 213 15.18 18.14 3.39
CA HIS A 213 15.65 19.40 3.93
C HIS A 213 17.18 19.43 3.84
N PRO A 214 17.79 20.36 3.09
CA PRO A 214 19.22 20.54 3.16
C PRO A 214 19.59 20.84 4.62
N PRO A 215 20.74 20.36 5.11
CA PRO A 215 21.19 20.73 6.45
C PRO A 215 21.16 22.26 6.58
N PRO A 216 20.76 22.81 7.73
CA PRO A 216 20.74 24.25 7.91
C PRO A 216 22.12 24.79 7.56
N SER A 217 22.19 25.59 6.50
CA SER A 217 23.41 26.26 6.09
C SER A 217 23.79 27.19 7.24
N GLY A 218 24.79 26.77 8.01
CA GLY A 218 25.36 27.62 9.03
C GLY A 218 25.91 28.88 8.38
N GLY A 219 25.29 30.03 8.65
CA GLY A 219 25.86 31.33 8.36
C GLY A 219 24.91 32.33 7.69
N GLY A 220 24.64 33.41 8.42
CA GLY A 220 24.55 34.75 7.84
C GLY A 220 23.19 35.17 7.27
N MET A 221 22.57 36.17 7.92
CA MET A 221 21.47 36.95 7.37
C MET A 221 21.79 37.49 5.97
N GLY A 222 20.81 37.41 5.08
CA GLY A 222 20.74 38.25 3.88
C GLY A 222 21.17 37.57 2.60
N GLN A 223 20.29 36.75 2.02
CA GLN A 223 19.94 36.84 0.59
C GLN A 223 18.71 35.99 0.28
N GLN A 224 17.67 36.67 -0.19
CA GLN A 224 16.44 36.07 -0.70
C GLN A 224 16.72 35.55 -2.12
N SER A 225 17.36 34.38 -2.24
CA SER A 225 17.57 33.74 -3.55
C SER A 225 16.38 32.87 -3.91
N ARG A 226 15.79 33.14 -5.09
CA ARG A 226 14.80 32.29 -5.76
C ARG A 226 15.17 30.81 -5.67
N TYR A 227 14.44 30.08 -4.84
CA TYR A 227 14.45 28.63 -4.88
C TYR A 227 13.56 28.16 -6.03
N GLU A 228 14.09 28.17 -7.25
CA GLU A 228 13.63 27.22 -8.26
C GLU A 228 14.05 25.82 -7.78
N LYS A 229 13.19 25.21 -6.95
CA LYS A 229 13.36 23.82 -6.51
C LYS A 229 13.04 22.91 -7.67
N PHE A 230 14.05 22.70 -8.52
CA PHE A 230 14.14 21.55 -9.40
C PHE A 230 14.13 20.30 -8.53
N TRP A 231 13.02 19.57 -8.60
CA TRP A 231 13.06 18.13 -8.36
C TRP A 231 13.46 17.48 -9.68
N ILE A 232 14.55 16.71 -9.64
CA ILE A 232 15.13 15.93 -10.74
C ILE A 232 14.19 14.76 -11.08
#